data_AF-F2NEC8-F1
#
_entry.id   AF-F2NEC8-F1
#
_cell.length_a   1.000
_cell.length_b   1.000
_cell.length_c   1.000
_cell.angle_alpha   90.00
_cell.angle_beta   90.00
_cell.angle_gamma   90.00
#
_symmetry.space_group_name_H-M   'P 1'
#
loop_
_entity.id
_entity.type
_entity.pdbx_description
1 polymer ?
#
loop_
_entity_poly.entity_id
_entity_poly.type
_entity_poly.pdbx_seq_one_letter_code
_entity_poly.pdbx_strand_id
1 'polypeptide(L)' 'MPPARIVDDKFYAQCQECGVWQEVFPVVAQVDTYFEFWQAQFLCCGRQQSAWFTIEKVDDEVH' A
#
# COMPACT_ATOMS: atom_id res chain seq x y z
N MET A 1 -11.27 2.03 -4.78
CA MET A 1 -9.85 1.92 -4.39
C MET A 1 -9.15 1.03 -5.39
N PRO A 2 -7.99 1.41 -5.95
CA PRO A 2 -7.18 0.54 -6.78
C PRO A 2 -6.77 -0.72 -6.01
N PRO A 3 -6.74 -1.90 -6.67
CA PRO A 3 -6.15 -3.10 -6.10
C PRO A 3 -4.70 -2.85 -5.66
N ALA A 4 -4.35 -3.41 -4.51
CA ALA A 4 -3.04 -3.26 -3.89
C ALA A 4 -2.54 -4.64 -3.42
N ARG A 5 -1.24 -4.89 -3.53
CA ARG A 5 -0.62 -6.14 -3.06
C ARG A 5 0.80 -5.90 -2.58
N ILE A 6 1.26 -6.76 -1.67
CA ILE A 6 2.64 -6.79 -1.19
C ILE A 6 3.29 -8.07 -1.74
N VAL A 7 4.45 -7.94 -2.38
CA VAL A 7 5.21 -9.06 -2.97
C VAL A 7 6.68 -8.82 -2.68
N ASP A 8 7.38 -9.76 -2.03
CA ASP A 8 8.80 -9.66 -1.68
C ASP A 8 9.15 -8.31 -1.00
N ASP A 9 8.36 -7.93 0.02
CA ASP A 9 8.47 -6.66 0.77
C ASP A 9 8.28 -5.37 -0.06
N LYS A 10 7.77 -5.50 -1.29
CA LYS A 10 7.44 -4.37 -2.16
C LYS A 10 5.94 -4.17 -2.29
N PHE A 11 5.56 -2.90 -2.33
CA PHE A 11 4.17 -2.49 -2.45
C PHE A 11 3.85 -2.22 -3.91
N TYR A 12 2.80 -2.87 -4.42
CA TYR A 12 2.32 -2.67 -5.78
C TYR A 12 0.88 -2.18 -5.77
N ALA A 13 0.60 -1.19 -6.61
CA ALA A 13 -0.75 -0.71 -6.88
C ALA A 13 -1.10 -0.90 -8.35
N GLN A 14 -2.34 -1.31 -8.63
CA GLN A 14 -2.85 -1.41 -9.99
C GLN A 14 -3.50 -0.09 -10.41
N CYS A 15 -3.07 0.46 -11.54
CA CYS A 15 -3.72 1.63 -12.14
C CYS A 15 -5.17 1.28 -12.54
N GLN A 16 -6.14 2.08 -12.12
CA GLN A 16 -7.55 1.87 -12.46
C GLN A 16 -7.88 2.17 -13.94
N GLU A 17 -7.01 2.89 -14.64
CA GLU A 17 -7.20 3.26 -16.04
C GLU A 17 -6.64 2.20 -17.00
N CYS A 18 -5.36 1.82 -16.83
CA CYS A 18 -4.67 0.91 -17.76
C CYS A 18 -4.47 -0.51 -17.21
N GLY A 19 -4.78 -0.76 -15.93
CA GLY A 19 -4.61 -2.07 -15.30
C GLY A 19 -3.17 -2.48 -15.02
N VAL A 20 -2.17 -1.63 -15.30
CA VAL A 20 -0.76 -1.90 -15.03
C VAL A 20 -0.48 -1.88 -13.54
N TRP A 21 0.30 -2.85 -13.07
CA TRP A 21 0.85 -2.86 -11.72
C TRP A 21 2.15 -2.08 -11.68
N GLN A 22 2.27 -1.17 -10.73
CA GLN A 22 3.49 -0.38 -10.51
C GLN A 22 3.90 -0.42 -9.04
N GLU A 23 5.21 -0.43 -8.81
CA GLU A 23 5.79 -0.29 -7.48
C GLU A 23 5.45 1.10 -6.94
N VAL A 24 5.00 1.15 -5.69
CA VAL A 24 4.63 2.39 -4.98
C VAL A 24 5.31 2.42 -3.62
N PHE A 25 5.43 3.62 -3.06
CA PHE A 25 6.10 3.84 -1.78
C PHE A 25 5.08 4.42 -0.80
N PRO A 26 4.31 3.57 -0.10
CA PRO A 26 3.31 4.04 0.83
C PRO A 26 3.95 4.60 2.10
N VAL A 27 3.27 5.54 2.73
CA VAL A 27 3.62 6.12 4.02
C VAL A 27 2.55 5.77 5.04
N VAL A 28 2.92 5.68 6.32
CA VAL A 28 1.97 5.44 7.41
C VAL A 28 0.98 6.60 7.47
N ALA A 29 -0.31 6.29 7.27
CA ALA A 29 -1.40 7.26 7.32
C ALA A 29 -2.14 7.19 8.66
N GLN A 30 -2.30 5.99 9.21
CA GLN A 30 -2.94 5.76 10.51
C GLN A 30 -2.34 4.53 11.18
N VAL A 31 -2.25 4.57 12.50
CA VAL A 31 -1.80 3.45 13.33
C VAL A 31 -2.85 3.20 14.38
N ASP A 32 -3.21 1.93 14.59
CA ASP A 32 -4.00 1.49 15.73
C ASP A 32 -3.23 0.44 16.55
N THR A 33 -3.89 -0.20 17.51
CA THR A 33 -3.27 -1.18 18.41
C THR A 33 -2.71 -2.40 17.67
N TYR A 34 -3.35 -2.84 16.59
CA TYR A 34 -3.05 -4.10 15.90
C TYR A 34 -2.58 -3.91 14.46
N PHE A 35 -2.92 -2.78 13.85
CA PHE A 35 -2.72 -2.52 12.44
C PHE A 35 -2.03 -1.18 12.19
N GLU A 36 -1.29 -1.16 11.10
CA GLU A 36 -0.83 0.06 10.46
C GLU A 36 -1.50 0.17 9.10
N PHE A 37 -2.14 1.31 8.86
CA PHE A 37 -2.72 1.67 7.58
C PHE A 37 -1.75 2.57 6.84
N TRP A 38 -1.26 2.08 5.72
CA TRP A 38 -0.32 2.79 4.89
C TRP A 38 -1.01 3.25 3.61
N GLN A 39 -0.68 4.46 3.14
CA GLN A 39 -1.23 5.04 1.92
C GLN A 39 -0.10 5.43 0.97
N ALA A 40 -0.20 5.00 -0.29
CA ALA A 40 0.63 5.51 -1.38
C ALA A 40 -0.19 6.41 -2.29
N GLN A 41 0.34 7.58 -2.64
CA GLN A 41 -0.15 8.36 -3.78
C GLN A 41 0.71 8.07 -5.00
N PHE A 42 0.09 7.88 -6.15
CA PHE A 42 0.81 7.60 -7.39
C PHE A 42 0.12 8.23 -8.60
N LEU A 43 0.92 8.59 -9.62
CA LEU A 43 0.44 9.10 -10.90
C LEU A 43 0.54 8.00 -11.94
N CYS A 44 -0.57 7.67 -12.59
CA CYS A 44 -0.58 6.77 -13.73
C CYS A 44 -1.64 7.22 -14.74
N CYS A 45 -1.33 7.14 -16.03
CA CYS A 45 -2.21 7.63 -17.11
C CYS A 45 -2.64 9.11 -16.95
N GLY A 46 -1.77 9.95 -16.37
CA GLY A 46 -2.09 11.35 -16.09
C GLY A 46 -3.08 11.59 -14.95
N ARG A 47 -3.49 10.52 -14.23
CA ARG A 47 -4.43 10.59 -13.11
C ARG A 47 -3.73 10.28 -11.79
N GLN A 48 -3.88 11.19 -10.82
CA GLN A 48 -3.45 10.95 -9.45
C GLN A 48 -4.40 9.95 -8.77
N GLN A 49 -3.83 8.92 -8.19
CA GLN A 49 -4.52 7.80 -7.57
C GLN A 49 -3.91 7.51 -6.20
N SER A 50 -4.64 6.79 -5.35
CA SER A 50 -4.15 6.38 -4.04
C SER A 50 -4.45 4.91 -3.76
N ALA A 51 -3.46 4.19 -3.24
CA ALA A 51 -3.57 2.81 -2.81
C ALA A 51 -3.42 2.71 -1.29
N TRP A 52 -4.15 1.79 -0.69
CA TRP A 52 -4.16 1.54 0.74
C TRP A 52 -3.63 0.14 1.02
N PHE A 53 -2.86 0.03 2.09
CA PHE A 53 -2.29 -1.21 2.58
C PHE A 53 -2.58 -1.29 4.08
N THR A 54 -2.91 -2.50 4.56
CA THR A 54 -3.06 -2.79 5.97
C THR A 54 -1.97 -3.77 6.34
N ILE A 55 -1.09 -3.36 7.24
CA ILE A 55 -0.03 -4.20 7.78
C ILE A 55 -0.41 -4.55 9.20
N GLU A 56 -0.48 -5.84 9.51
CA GLU A 56 -0.64 -6.30 10.88
C GLU A 56 0.68 -6.12 11.62
N LYS A 57 0.62 -5.53 12.82
CA LYS A 57 1.77 -5.49 13.71
C LYS A 57 2.05 -6.92 14.15
N VAL A 58 3.18 -7.46 13.71
CA VAL A 58 3.74 -8.63 14.37
C VAL A 58 4.22 -8.17 15.75
N ASP A 59 3.54 -8.64 16.80
CA ASP A 59 4.10 -8.58 18.16
C ASP A 59 5.38 -9.41 18.13
N ASP A 60 6.54 -8.74 18.03
CA ASP A 60 7.83 -9.34 18.34
C ASP A 60 7.95 -9.56 19.86
N GLU A 61 7.05 -10.37 20.44
CA GLU A 61 7.19 -10.91 21.79
C GLU A 61 7.78 -12.33 21.74
N VAL A 62 8.94 -12.51 21.08
CA VAL A 62 9.86 -13.58 21.46
C VAL A 62 11.29 -13.13 21.13
N HIS A 63 12.04 -12.66 22.14
CA HIS A 63 13.36 -13.20 22.57
C HIS A 63 13.89 -12.41 23.77
#